data_AF-A0A973KYD5-F1
#
_entry.id   AF-A0A973KYD5-F1
#
_cell.length_a   1.000
_cell.length_b   1.000
_cell.length_c   1.000
_cell.angle_alpha   90.00
_cell.angle_beta   90.00
_cell.angle_gamma   90.00
#
_symmetry.space_group_name_H-M   'P 1'
#
loop_
_entity.id
_entity.type
_entity.pdbx_description
1 polymer ?
#
loop_
_entity_poly.entity_id
_entity_poly.type
_entity_poly.pdbx_seq_one_letter_code
_entity_poly.pdbx_strand_id
1 'polypeptide(L)'
;MTAALALARWAHDHRATPDDLALAERALADTVAVALAARAHPLRTIAAPLPDAARWAAMAHVLDFDDLHTDTTTHISVVTVPAVLASGGDA
;
A
#
# COMPACT_ATOMS: atom_id res chain seq x y z
N MET A 1 2.10 5.95 29.94
CA MET A 1 1.47 5.97 28.59
C MET A 1 1.99 4.76 27.84
N THR A 2 1.13 3.90 27.29
CA THR A 2 1.57 2.70 26.55
C THR A 2 2.03 3.08 25.13
N ALA A 3 2.88 2.25 24.52
CA ALA A 3 3.31 2.45 23.13
C ALA A 3 2.11 2.49 22.16
N ALA A 4 1.13 1.59 22.35
CA ALA A 4 -0.09 1.56 21.55
C ALA A 4 -0.88 2.89 21.63
N LEU A 5 -1.05 3.45 22.84
CA LEU A 5 -1.74 4.72 23.01
C LEU A 5 -0.96 5.90 22.41
N ALA A 6 0.37 5.87 22.50
CA ALA A 6 1.22 6.89 21.91
C ALA A 6 1.11 6.90 20.37
N LEU A 7 1.17 5.72 19.75
CA LEU A 7 1.02 5.56 18.29
C LEU A 7 -0.37 5.98 17.80
N ALA A 8 -1.43 5.57 18.51
CA ALA A 8 -2.79 5.96 18.15
C ALA A 8 -2.99 7.49 18.17
N ARG A 9 -2.43 8.18 19.18
CA ARG A 9 -2.48 9.64 19.25
C ARG A 9 -1.68 10.29 18.13
N TRP A 10 -0.46 9.83 17.89
CA TRP A 10 0.36 10.32 16.80
C TRP A 10 -0.34 10.20 15.45
N ALA A 11 -0.94 9.04 15.15
CA ALA A 11 -1.65 8.82 13.88
C ALA A 11 -2.88 9.73 13.72
N HIS A 12 -3.60 10.01 14.82
CA HIS A 12 -4.76 10.91 14.80
C HIS A 12 -4.37 12.38 14.59
N ASP A 13 -3.28 12.81 15.23
CA ASP A 13 -2.83 14.20 15.24
C ASP A 13 -1.96 14.54 14.03
N HIS A 14 -1.41 13.54 13.34
CA HIS A 14 -0.56 13.74 12.17
C HIS A 14 -1.29 14.51 11.07
N ARG A 15 -0.56 15.43 10.43
CA ARG A 15 -1.00 16.17 9.25
C ARG A 15 0.09 16.03 8.21
N ALA A 16 -0.28 15.51 7.04
CA ALA A 16 0.65 15.30 5.96
C ALA A 16 1.26 16.65 5.52
N THR A 17 2.57 16.66 5.41
CA THR A 17 3.32 17.75 4.80
C THR A 17 3.26 17.65 3.27
N PRO A 18 3.66 18.71 2.53
CA PRO A 18 3.77 18.61 1.07
C PRO A 18 4.70 17.48 0.59
N ASP A 19 5.77 17.19 1.33
CA ASP A 19 6.70 16.12 0.99
C ASP A 19 6.08 14.73 1.22
N ASP A 20 5.28 14.58 2.28
CA ASP A 20 4.51 13.34 2.54
C ASP A 20 3.52 13.07 1.40
N LEU A 21 2.80 14.11 0.95
CA LEU A 21 1.86 14.00 -0.15
C LEU A 21 2.56 13.66 -1.47
N ALA A 22 3.70 14.30 -1.74
CA ALA A 22 4.50 14.01 -2.93
C ALA A 22 5.06 12.57 -2.90
N LEU A 23 5.43 12.06 -1.72
CA LEU A 23 5.83 10.66 -1.54
C LEU A 23 4.65 9.72 -1.78
N ALA A 24 3.49 10.00 -1.18
CA ALA A 24 2.29 9.20 -1.33
C ALA A 24 1.82 9.11 -2.79
N GLU A 25 1.89 10.21 -3.54
CA GLU A 25 1.55 10.23 -4.97
C GLU A 25 2.47 9.32 -5.79
N ARG A 26 3.79 9.39 -5.55
CA ARG A 26 4.75 8.51 -6.25
C ARG A 26 4.56 7.04 -5.89
N ALA A 27 4.37 6.74 -4.61
CA ALA A 27 4.13 5.39 -4.11
C ALA A 27 2.83 4.80 -4.68
N LEU A 28 1.76 5.59 -4.74
CA LEU A 28 0.51 5.21 -5.37
C LEU A 28 0.69 4.90 -6.86
N ALA A 29 1.33 5.81 -7.61
CA ALA A 29 1.56 5.63 -9.03
C ALA A 29 2.39 4.37 -9.32
N ASP A 30 3.45 4.14 -8.55
CA ASP A 30 4.32 2.96 -8.65
C ASP A 30 3.56 1.66 -8.35
N THR A 31 2.88 1.58 -7.20
CA THR A 31 2.13 0.39 -6.78
C THR A 31 1.04 0.02 -7.80
N VAL A 32 0.32 1.01 -8.33
CA VAL A 32 -0.70 0.80 -9.36
C VAL A 32 -0.07 0.34 -10.68
N ALA A 33 1.07 0.92 -11.08
CA ALA A 33 1.77 0.52 -12.30
C ALA A 33 2.20 -0.95 -12.24
N VAL A 34 2.73 -1.42 -11.10
CA VAL A 34 3.13 -2.82 -10.92
C VAL A 34 1.91 -3.75 -10.94
N ALA A 35 0.83 -3.40 -10.25
CA ALA A 35 -0.41 -4.17 -10.29
C ALA A 35 -0.95 -4.33 -11.72
N LEU A 36 -0.89 -3.27 -12.53
CA LEU A 36 -1.30 -3.29 -13.93
C LEU A 36 -0.34 -4.09 -14.83
N ALA A 37 0.97 -4.03 -14.56
CA ALA A 37 1.96 -4.87 -15.23
C ALA A 37 1.68 -6.36 -14.97
N ALA A 38 1.25 -6.69 -13.76
CA ALA A 38 0.90 -8.04 -13.33
C ALA A 38 -0.48 -8.54 -13.78
N ARG A 39 -1.29 -7.76 -14.50
CA ARG A 39 -2.71 -8.08 -14.80
C ARG A 39 -2.97 -9.43 -15.49
N ALA A 40 -1.97 -9.98 -16.16
CA ALA A 40 -2.02 -11.27 -16.85
C ALA A 40 -1.22 -12.38 -16.13
N HIS A 41 -0.68 -12.10 -14.94
CA HIS A 41 0.13 -13.03 -14.18
C HIS A 41 -0.71 -14.26 -13.74
N PRO A 42 -0.19 -15.50 -13.82
CA PRO A 42 -0.94 -16.72 -13.49
C PRO A 42 -1.51 -16.74 -12.05
N LEU A 43 -0.84 -16.08 -11.10
CA LEU A 43 -1.33 -15.98 -9.72
C LEU A 43 -2.62 -15.18 -9.58
N ARG A 44 -3.07 -14.45 -10.61
CA ARG A 44 -4.38 -13.77 -10.59
C ARG A 44 -5.53 -14.73 -10.30
N THR A 45 -5.48 -15.95 -10.86
CA THR A 45 -6.53 -16.96 -10.62
C THR A 45 -6.51 -17.46 -9.18
N ILE A 46 -5.31 -17.53 -8.57
CA ILE A 46 -5.13 -17.94 -7.18
C ILE A 46 -5.58 -16.83 -6.22
N ALA A 47 -5.30 -15.57 -6.54
CA ALA A 47 -5.72 -14.41 -5.76
C ALA A 47 -7.21 -14.04 -5.95
N ALA A 48 -7.89 -14.59 -6.96
CA ALA A 48 -9.27 -14.24 -7.31
C ALA A 48 -10.28 -14.35 -6.15
N PRO A 49 -10.23 -15.38 -5.28
CA PRO A 49 -11.16 -15.52 -4.16
C PRO A 49 -10.94 -14.52 -3.01
N LEU A 50 -9.82 -13.78 -3.02
CA LEU A 50 -9.50 -12.83 -1.96
C LEU A 50 -10.40 -11.59 -2.03
N PRO A 51 -10.67 -10.94 -0.87
CA PRO A 51 -11.27 -9.61 -0.85
C PRO A 51 -10.44 -8.62 -1.67
N ASP A 52 -11.09 -7.58 -2.20
CA ASP A 52 -10.48 -6.66 -3.17
C ASP A 52 -9.13 -6.09 -2.72
N ALA A 53 -9.02 -5.58 -1.49
CA ALA A 53 -7.77 -5.06 -0.94
C ALA A 53 -6.64 -6.12 -0.96
N ALA A 54 -6.95 -7.33 -0.51
CA ALA A 54 -5.99 -8.43 -0.45
C ALA A 54 -5.62 -8.94 -1.84
N ARG A 55 -6.57 -8.99 -2.77
CA ARG A 55 -6.32 -9.35 -4.17
C ARG A 55 -5.40 -8.33 -4.84
N TRP A 56 -5.66 -7.04 -4.67
CA TRP A 56 -4.82 -5.99 -5.25
C TRP A 56 -3.44 -5.92 -4.62
N ALA A 57 -3.32 -6.09 -3.30
CA ALA A 57 -2.01 -6.23 -2.64
C ALA A 57 -1.21 -7.40 -3.21
N ALA A 58 -1.83 -8.58 -3.32
CA ALA A 58 -1.17 -9.75 -3.88
C ALA A 58 -0.69 -9.50 -5.33
N MET A 59 -1.54 -8.88 -6.17
CA MET A 59 -1.19 -8.60 -7.57
C MET A 59 -0.15 -7.49 -7.72
N ALA A 60 -0.14 -6.50 -6.84
CA ALA A 60 0.84 -5.43 -6.83
C ALA A 60 2.23 -5.89 -6.37
N HIS A 61 2.32 -6.95 -5.54
CA HIS A 61 3.59 -7.51 -5.08
C HIS A 61 4.12 -8.67 -5.94
N VAL A 62 3.28 -9.24 -6.81
CA VAL A 62 3.55 -10.56 -7.41
C VAL A 62 4.80 -10.61 -8.29
N LEU A 63 5.25 -9.46 -8.78
CA LEU A 63 6.44 -9.33 -9.61
C LEU A 63 7.69 -8.95 -8.80
N ASP A 64 7.53 -8.67 -7.49
CA ASP A 64 8.59 -8.14 -6.62
C ASP A 64 9.22 -6.87 -7.21
N PHE A 65 8.37 -5.99 -7.73
CA PHE A 65 8.77 -4.78 -8.46
C PHE A 65 8.12 -3.51 -7.91
N ASP A 66 7.33 -3.65 -6.85
CA ASP A 66 6.81 -2.57 -6.03
C ASP A 66 7.91 -1.95 -5.15
N ASP A 67 7.63 -0.77 -4.62
CA ASP A 67 8.58 -0.01 -3.83
C ASP A 67 9.15 -0.75 -2.60
N LEU A 68 10.35 -0.32 -2.19
CA LEU A 68 11.06 -0.84 -1.03
C LEU A 68 11.44 0.30 -0.10
N HIS A 69 10.98 0.25 1.15
CA HIS A 69 11.53 1.09 2.20
C HIS A 69 12.83 0.48 2.73
N THR A 70 13.96 1.16 2.49
CA THR A 70 15.31 0.62 2.74
C THR A 70 15.62 0.40 4.21
N ASP A 71 15.11 1.24 5.10
CA ASP A 71 15.48 1.20 6.52
C ASP A 71 14.86 0.01 7.24
N THR A 72 13.67 -0.40 6.82
CA THR A 72 12.94 -1.54 7.37
C THR A 72 12.97 -2.76 6.46
N THR A 73 13.46 -2.63 5.22
CA THR A 73 13.43 -3.67 4.17
C THR A 73 12.01 -4.19 3.89
N THR A 74 11.02 -3.30 3.89
CA THR A 74 9.60 -3.65 3.73
C THR A 74 8.96 -2.98 2.52
N HIS A 75 8.06 -3.71 1.86
CA HIS A 75 7.16 -3.22 0.82
C HIS A 75 5.89 -2.63 1.46
N ILE A 76 5.93 -1.35 1.86
CA ILE A 76 4.87 -0.74 2.67
C ILE A 76 3.67 -0.37 1.81
N SER A 77 3.91 0.15 0.61
CA SER A 77 2.87 0.71 -0.26
C SER A 77 1.92 -0.37 -0.77
N VAL A 78 2.45 -1.57 -1.00
CA VAL A 78 1.67 -2.74 -1.45
C VAL A 78 0.62 -3.21 -0.45
N VAL A 79 0.75 -2.81 0.82
CA VAL A 79 -0.26 -3.04 1.87
C VAL A 79 -1.15 -1.81 2.05
N THR A 80 -0.54 -0.63 2.18
CA THR A 80 -1.25 0.60 2.55
C THR A 80 -2.12 1.15 1.41
N VAL A 81 -1.63 1.14 0.17
CA VAL A 81 -2.38 1.65 -0.99
C VAL A 81 -3.67 0.85 -1.24
N PRO A 82 -3.65 -0.50 -1.33
CA PRO A 82 -4.89 -1.25 -1.50
C PRO A 82 -5.86 -1.11 -0.31
N ALA A 83 -5.35 -1.00 0.91
CA ALA A 83 -6.17 -0.81 2.10
C ALA A 83 -6.90 0.55 2.08
N VAL A 84 -6.18 1.65 1.77
CA VAL A 84 -6.76 3.00 1.70
C VAL A 84 -7.79 3.09 0.58
N LEU A 85 -7.49 2.55 -0.60
CA LEU A 85 -8.44 2.53 -1.73
C LEU A 85 -9.69 1.72 -1.39
N ALA A 86 -9.54 0.57 -0.72
CA ALA A 86 -10.68 -0.25 -0.30
C ALA A 86 -11.52 0.40 0.80
N SER A 87 -10.96 1.31 1.60
CA SER A 87 -11.73 2.11 2.58
C SER A 87 -12.43 3.32 1.98
N GLY A 88 -12.36 3.53 0.67
CA GLY A 88 -13.05 4.62 -0.04
C GLY A 88 -12.14 5.78 -0.48
N GLY A 89 -10.83 5.71 -0.21
CA GLY A 89 -9.89 6.77 -0.52
C GLY A 89 -10.01 8.00 0.39
N ASP A 90 -9.13 8.96 0.16
CA ASP A 90 -9.23 10.35 0.63
C ASP A 90 -9.02 10.57 2.15
N ALA A 91 -8.08 9.85 2.76
CA ALA A 91 -7.56 10.17 4.10
C ALA A 91 -6.79 11.50 4.12
#